data_AF-A0A1Z9EJZ9-F1
#
_entry.id   AF-A0A1Z9EJZ9-F1
#
_cell.length_a   1.000
_cell.length_b   1.000
_cell.length_c   1.000
_cell.angle_alpha   90.00
_cell.angle_beta   90.00
_cell.angle_gamma   90.00
#
_symmetry.space_group_name_H-M   'P 1'
#
loop_
_entity.id
_entity.type
_entity.pdbx_description
1 polymer ?
#
loop_
_entity_poly.entity_id
_entity_poly.type
_entity_poly.pdbx_seq_one_letter_code
_entity_poly.pdbx_strand_id
1 'polypeptide(L)'
;MFQSEHLQEKWAPLLNHEGLDKIDDNHKRAVTAVLLENQEKFLREQQAFASSGSFLSEQPNVNTDPSSTGNAGFSGSGASPVAGFDPVLISLIRRSMPNLVAYDLAGVQPMSGPTGLIFAMRSKYSTQGGSEAFFDEADTSFSGQNAGRSLTAGESDPNAGLGTTQAQAGTNPAALNPTGSASSTAYDVGQGMTTANAEALSGTGDTAFNQMAFSIEKVTVTAKSRALKAEYSLELAQDLKAIHGLNAEAELANILSTEILAEINREVIRTIYKIAEPGAAANTATAGEFDLDIDSNGRWSVEKFKGLLFQIERDANAIAQRTRRGKGNMIMCSADVASALTMAGVLDYTPALNANLNVDDTGNTFAGILQGKYRVYIDPYSANVAANQYYVVGYKGTSPYDAGLFYCPYVPLQMVRAVGENTFQPKIGFKTRYGMVANPFAEGTTAGAGRLRVNSNRYYRRVTVKNLM
;
A
#
# COMPACT_ATOMS: atom_id res chain seq x y z
N MET A 1 25.87 21.24 -20.40
CA MET A 1 27.19 21.76 -19.94
C MET A 1 28.13 22.20 -21.06
N PHE A 2 28.00 21.73 -22.31
CA PHE A 2 28.91 22.14 -23.41
C PHE A 2 28.72 23.57 -23.98
N GLN A 3 27.67 24.31 -23.62
CA GLN A 3 27.45 25.68 -24.11
C GLN A 3 27.94 26.78 -23.15
N SER A 4 28.34 26.45 -21.91
CA SER A 4 28.72 27.47 -20.93
C SER A 4 30.13 28.03 -21.10
N GLU A 5 31.09 27.27 -21.64
CA GLU A 5 32.48 27.74 -21.78
C GLU A 5 32.61 28.87 -22.81
N HIS A 6 32.01 28.71 -24.00
CA HIS A 6 31.98 29.75 -25.03
C HIS A 6 31.24 31.03 -24.58
N LEU A 7 30.18 30.89 -23.78
CA LEU A 7 29.45 32.03 -23.20
C LEU A 7 30.25 32.72 -22.09
N GLN A 8 31.00 31.97 -21.29
CA GLN A 8 31.90 32.53 -20.28
C GLN A 8 33.05 33.31 -20.91
N GLU A 9 33.58 32.88 -22.07
CA GLU A 9 34.57 33.63 -22.84
C GLU A 9 34.00 34.94 -23.41
N LYS A 10 32.83 34.87 -24.05
CA LYS A 10 32.14 36.05 -24.62
C LYS A 10 31.86 37.12 -23.56
N TRP A 11 31.43 36.70 -22.38
CA TRP A 11 31.05 37.59 -21.27
C TRP A 11 32.19 37.80 -20.24
N ALA A 12 33.41 37.33 -20.54
CA ALA A 12 34.57 37.43 -19.65
C ALA A 12 34.90 38.86 -19.17
N PRO A 13 34.75 39.93 -19.98
CA PRO A 13 35.01 41.30 -19.52
C PRO A 13 34.08 41.76 -18.39
N LEU A 14 32.83 41.27 -18.38
CA LEU A 14 31.84 41.61 -17.34
C LEU A 14 31.90 40.64 -16.15
N LEU A 15 32.23 39.37 -16.40
CA LEU A 15 32.37 38.35 -15.35
C LEU A 15 33.66 38.51 -14.51
N ASN A 16 34.68 39.19 -15.04
CA ASN A 16 35.96 39.44 -14.37
C ASN A 16 36.23 40.95 -14.18
N HIS A 17 35.19 41.79 -14.16
CA HIS A 17 35.35 43.23 -14.00
C HIS A 17 36.03 43.57 -12.66
N GLU A 18 37.19 44.22 -12.70
CA GLU A 18 37.92 44.64 -11.49
C GLU A 18 37.18 45.81 -10.82
N GLY A 19 36.51 45.52 -9.70
CA GLY A 19 35.71 46.47 -8.94
C GLY A 19 34.58 45.84 -8.13
N LEU A 20 34.27 44.56 -8.39
CA LEU A 20 33.30 43.75 -7.64
C LEU A 20 33.96 42.45 -7.17
N ASP A 21 33.41 41.84 -6.12
CA ASP A 21 33.91 40.56 -5.61
C ASP A 21 33.83 39.46 -6.67
N LYS A 22 34.87 38.63 -6.72
CA LYS A 22 35.02 37.58 -7.72
C LYS A 22 33.98 36.48 -7.49
N ILE A 23 33.37 35.98 -8.58
CA ILE A 23 32.49 34.80 -8.52
C ILE A 23 33.37 33.55 -8.45
N ASP A 24 33.46 32.93 -7.27
CA ASP A 24 34.33 31.77 -7.01
C ASP A 24 33.73 30.42 -7.48
N ASP A 25 32.40 30.30 -7.54
CA ASP A 25 31.73 29.06 -7.94
C ASP A 25 31.53 28.98 -9.47
N ASN A 26 32.09 27.94 -10.08
CA ASN A 26 32.03 27.71 -11.52
C ASN A 26 30.59 27.53 -12.04
N HIS A 27 29.69 26.96 -11.22
CA HIS A 27 28.28 26.81 -11.59
C HIS A 27 27.57 28.16 -11.63
N LYS A 28 27.77 29.01 -10.62
CA LYS A 28 27.21 30.37 -10.59
C LYS A 28 27.72 31.21 -11.76
N ARG A 29 29.01 31.11 -12.07
CA ARG A 29 29.62 31.80 -13.22
C ARG A 29 29.00 31.36 -14.55
N ALA A 30 28.72 30.08 -14.73
CA ALA A 30 28.03 29.56 -15.93
C ALA A 30 26.59 30.09 -16.04
N VAL A 31 25.84 30.10 -14.93
CA VAL A 31 24.45 30.61 -14.91
C VAL A 31 24.41 32.10 -15.23
N THR A 32 25.30 32.91 -14.65
CA THR A 32 25.39 34.35 -14.93
C THR A 32 25.74 34.63 -16.40
N ALA A 33 26.65 33.86 -17.00
CA ALA A 33 27.01 33.99 -18.42
C ALA A 33 25.82 33.69 -19.36
N VAL A 34 25.03 32.66 -19.05
CA VAL A 34 23.80 32.34 -19.80
C VAL A 34 22.74 33.43 -19.64
N LEU A 35 22.63 34.02 -18.44
CA LEU A 35 21.69 35.10 -18.19
C LEU A 35 22.02 36.35 -19.02
N LEU A 36 23.31 36.73 -19.08
CA LEU A 36 23.79 37.85 -19.90
C LEU A 36 23.56 37.62 -21.41
N GLU A 37 23.76 36.39 -21.88
CA GLU A 37 23.49 36.03 -23.28
C GLU A 37 22.01 36.18 -23.64
N ASN A 38 21.12 35.71 -22.75
CA ASN A 38 19.69 35.83 -22.96
C ASN A 38 19.24 37.31 -22.91
N GLN A 39 19.87 38.14 -22.07
CA GLN A 39 19.63 39.58 -22.02
C GLN A 39 20.05 40.29 -23.32
N GLU A 40 21.22 39.97 -23.89
CA GLU A 40 21.65 40.58 -25.16
C GLU A 40 20.72 40.20 -26.31
N LYS A 41 20.32 38.93 -26.40
CA LYS A 41 19.40 38.46 -27.45
C LYS A 41 18.05 39.17 -27.36
N PHE A 42 17.51 39.28 -26.16
CA PHE A 42 16.25 39.98 -25.92
C PHE A 42 16.33 41.48 -26.28
N LEU A 43 17.41 42.16 -25.89
CA LEU A 43 17.62 43.57 -26.26
C LEU A 43 17.77 43.76 -27.77
N ARG A 44 18.46 42.84 -28.47
CA ARG A 44 18.55 42.85 -29.93
C ARG A 44 17.20 42.63 -30.61
N GLU A 45 16.39 41.70 -30.10
CA GLU A 45 15.04 41.44 -30.63
C GLU A 45 14.10 42.62 -30.38
N GLN A 46 14.17 43.25 -29.20
CA GLN A 46 13.39 44.45 -28.88
C GLN A 46 13.81 45.66 -29.72
N GLN A 47 15.11 45.82 -29.97
CA GLN A 47 15.64 46.89 -30.82
C GLN A 47 15.29 46.66 -32.31
N ALA A 48 15.25 45.40 -32.75
CA ALA A 48 14.75 45.00 -34.08
C ALA A 48 13.24 45.27 -34.23
N PHE A 49 12.46 45.05 -33.16
CA PHE A 49 11.03 45.35 -33.12
C PHE A 49 10.75 46.87 -33.10
N ALA A 50 11.54 47.65 -32.36
CA ALA A 50 11.43 49.10 -32.29
C ALA A 50 11.87 49.83 -33.58
N SER A 51 12.80 49.26 -34.35
CA SER A 51 13.30 49.85 -35.61
C SER A 51 12.46 49.50 -36.85
N SER A 52 11.47 48.61 -36.73
CA SER A 52 10.58 48.18 -37.82
C SER A 52 9.41 49.13 -38.15
N GLY A 53 9.32 50.29 -37.48
CA GLY A 53 8.64 51.48 -38.03
C GLY A 53 7.13 51.40 -38.33
N SER A 54 6.34 50.58 -37.64
CA SER A 54 4.87 50.66 -37.80
C SER A 54 4.13 50.17 -36.56
N PHE A 55 3.73 51.13 -35.71
CA PHE A 55 2.43 51.24 -35.02
C PHE A 55 2.58 52.19 -33.82
N LEU A 56 1.84 53.29 -33.84
CA LEU A 56 1.56 54.12 -32.66
C LEU A 56 0.89 53.24 -31.60
N SER A 57 1.61 52.90 -30.54
CA SER A 57 1.01 52.39 -29.30
C SER A 57 1.34 53.33 -28.16
N GLU A 58 0.29 53.87 -27.56
CA GLU A 58 0.27 54.56 -26.28
C GLU A 58 1.10 53.80 -25.25
N GLN A 59 1.99 54.53 -24.56
CA GLN A 59 2.92 54.00 -23.57
C GLN A 59 2.14 53.36 -22.40
N PRO A 60 2.23 52.04 -22.14
CA PRO A 60 1.68 51.48 -20.92
C PRO A 60 2.54 51.96 -19.76
N ASN A 61 1.89 52.49 -18.74
CA ASN A 61 2.47 52.90 -17.47
C ASN A 61 2.95 51.67 -16.70
N VAL A 62 4.25 51.38 -16.76
CA VAL A 62 4.87 50.25 -16.06
C VAL A 62 5.51 50.67 -14.73
N ASN A 63 5.27 49.82 -13.75
CA ASN A 63 5.58 49.80 -12.33
C ASN A 63 7.09 49.86 -11.99
N THR A 64 7.48 50.71 -11.04
CA THR A 64 8.84 50.77 -10.46
C THR A 64 8.79 50.58 -8.93
N ASP A 65 8.91 49.34 -8.44
CA ASP A 65 9.12 48.98 -7.03
C ASP A 65 10.60 48.59 -6.79
N PRO A 66 11.40 49.37 -6.05
CA PRO A 66 12.78 49.02 -5.71
C PRO A 66 12.91 48.23 -4.39
N SER A 67 11.83 47.71 -3.79
CA SER A 67 11.84 47.22 -2.40
C SER A 67 11.49 45.75 -2.17
N SER A 68 11.33 44.91 -3.21
CA SER A 68 11.02 43.47 -3.04
C SER A 68 9.75 43.16 -2.22
N THR A 69 8.78 44.07 -2.19
CA THR A 69 7.53 43.88 -1.41
C THR A 69 6.37 43.37 -2.24
N GLY A 70 6.53 43.22 -3.56
CA GLY A 70 5.57 42.50 -4.40
C GLY A 70 4.22 43.22 -4.55
N ASN A 71 4.18 44.54 -4.43
CA ASN A 71 2.97 45.33 -4.62
C ASN A 71 3.19 46.47 -5.62
N ALA A 72 2.39 46.53 -6.69
CA ALA A 72 2.56 47.49 -7.78
C ALA A 72 2.11 48.91 -7.37
N GLY A 73 3.05 49.85 -7.27
CA GLY A 73 2.77 51.22 -6.83
C GLY A 73 3.77 52.23 -7.39
N PHE A 74 3.22 53.23 -8.10
CA PHE A 74 3.91 54.33 -8.77
C PHE A 74 4.82 55.16 -7.83
N SER A 75 6.12 55.27 -8.12
CA SER A 75 7.04 56.21 -7.47
C SER A 75 7.47 57.32 -8.44
N GLY A 76 6.92 58.52 -8.23
CA GLY A 76 7.02 59.66 -9.16
C GLY A 76 8.24 60.56 -8.98
N SER A 77 9.45 60.10 -9.34
CA SER A 77 10.61 61.03 -9.39
C SER A 77 11.76 60.66 -10.36
N GLY A 78 11.48 60.02 -11.50
CA GLY A 78 12.49 59.73 -12.54
C GLY A 78 12.23 60.50 -13.84
N ALA A 79 13.21 61.28 -14.32
CA ALA A 79 13.11 62.14 -15.51
C ALA A 79 13.30 61.41 -16.87
N SER A 80 13.18 60.09 -16.92
CA SER A 80 13.24 59.31 -18.16
C SER A 80 12.53 57.96 -17.98
N PRO A 81 11.73 57.47 -18.94
CA PRO A 81 11.13 56.14 -18.85
C PRO A 81 12.24 55.09 -19.01
N VAL A 82 12.69 54.50 -17.91
CA VAL A 82 13.43 53.25 -17.94
C VAL A 82 12.40 52.17 -18.28
N ALA A 83 12.49 51.58 -19.47
CA ALA A 83 11.67 50.44 -19.85
C ALA A 83 11.91 49.32 -18.82
N GLY A 84 10.92 49.07 -17.97
CA GLY A 84 10.96 47.95 -17.02
C GLY A 84 11.05 46.65 -17.80
N PHE A 85 11.92 45.75 -17.36
CA PHE A 85 12.00 44.40 -17.92
C PHE A 85 10.70 43.66 -17.62
N ASP A 86 10.09 43.06 -18.64
CA ASP A 86 9.07 42.04 -18.41
C ASP A 86 9.81 40.81 -17.84
N PRO A 87 9.48 40.35 -16.61
CA PRO A 87 10.17 39.20 -16.04
C PRO A 87 9.98 37.98 -16.94
N VAL A 88 11.10 37.36 -17.35
CA VAL A 88 11.10 36.09 -18.08
C VAL A 88 10.41 35.04 -17.21
N LEU A 89 9.22 34.58 -17.63
CA LEU A 89 8.44 33.60 -16.90
C LEU A 89 9.21 32.27 -16.82
N ILE A 90 9.61 31.90 -15.61
CA ILE A 90 10.17 30.57 -15.32
C ILE A 90 9.05 29.55 -15.50
N SER A 91 9.36 28.41 -16.14
CA SER A 91 8.40 27.33 -16.40
C SER A 91 7.69 26.86 -15.13
N LEU A 92 6.38 26.61 -15.21
CA LEU A 92 5.57 26.16 -14.08
C LEU A 92 6.01 24.76 -13.60
N ILE A 93 6.30 24.64 -12.31
CA ILE A 93 6.65 23.36 -11.66
C ILE A 93 5.37 22.69 -11.15
N ARG A 94 5.27 21.37 -11.33
CA ARG A 94 4.18 20.54 -10.83
C ARG A 94 4.67 19.57 -9.76
N ARG A 95 3.78 19.19 -8.85
CA ARG A 95 4.02 18.10 -7.90
C ARG A 95 3.78 16.76 -8.60
N SER A 96 4.69 15.80 -8.41
CA SER A 96 4.52 14.43 -8.90
C SER A 96 3.47 13.68 -8.06
N MET A 97 2.84 12.68 -8.68
CA MET A 97 1.92 11.78 -7.99
C MET A 97 2.70 10.59 -7.42
N PRO A 98 2.40 10.16 -6.19
CA PRO A 98 2.95 8.92 -5.66
C PRO A 98 2.46 7.70 -6.45
N ASN A 99 3.32 6.70 -6.57
CA ASN A 99 2.97 5.45 -7.25
C ASN A 99 1.89 4.66 -6.48
N LEU A 100 1.00 4.01 -7.23
CA LEU A 100 -0.16 3.28 -6.69
C LEU A 100 0.19 1.80 -6.48
N VAL A 101 -0.26 1.19 -5.39
CA VAL A 101 0.16 -0.17 -4.96
C VAL A 101 -1.00 -1.08 -4.57
N ALA A 102 -2.18 -0.53 -4.30
CA ALA A 102 -3.33 -1.26 -3.73
C ALA A 102 -3.68 -2.55 -4.47
N TYR A 103 -3.54 -2.58 -5.80
CA TYR A 103 -3.86 -3.74 -6.62
C TYR A 103 -2.88 -4.91 -6.43
N ASP A 104 -1.68 -4.65 -5.93
CA ASP A 104 -0.74 -5.70 -5.58
C ASP A 104 -1.09 -6.33 -4.23
N LEU A 105 -1.71 -5.57 -3.33
CA LEU A 105 -2.03 -6.01 -1.97
C LEU A 105 -3.40 -6.70 -1.82
N ALA A 106 -4.37 -6.33 -2.66
CA ALA A 106 -5.71 -6.91 -2.66
C ALA A 106 -5.96 -7.76 -3.93
N GLY A 107 -6.94 -8.67 -3.88
CA GLY A 107 -7.45 -9.35 -5.05
C GLY A 107 -8.38 -8.43 -5.85
N VAL A 108 -8.37 -8.54 -7.18
CA VAL A 108 -9.22 -7.72 -8.05
C VAL A 108 -10.28 -8.61 -8.71
N GLN A 109 -11.56 -8.25 -8.54
CA GLN A 109 -12.69 -9.00 -9.09
C GLN A 109 -13.68 -8.05 -9.77
N PRO A 110 -13.60 -7.86 -11.09
CA PRO A 110 -14.53 -6.97 -11.78
C PRO A 110 -15.97 -7.49 -11.67
N MET A 111 -16.91 -6.56 -11.46
CA MET A 111 -18.34 -6.84 -11.38
C MET A 111 -19.02 -6.49 -12.70
N SER A 112 -19.96 -7.33 -13.14
CA SER A 112 -20.81 -7.05 -14.32
C SER A 112 -22.12 -6.33 -13.97
N GLY A 113 -22.51 -6.32 -12.70
CA GLY A 113 -23.70 -5.65 -12.18
C GLY A 113 -23.41 -4.80 -10.94
N PRO A 114 -24.38 -3.99 -10.47
CA PRO A 114 -24.20 -3.13 -9.29
C PRO A 114 -24.04 -3.91 -7.98
N THR A 115 -24.51 -5.17 -7.96
CA THR A 115 -24.31 -6.13 -6.88
C THR A 115 -23.64 -7.38 -7.45
N GLY A 116 -22.59 -7.83 -6.76
CA GLY A 116 -21.86 -9.06 -7.06
C GLY A 116 -22.13 -10.10 -5.96
N LEU A 117 -22.07 -11.37 -6.32
CA LEU A 117 -22.17 -12.49 -5.38
C LEU A 117 -20.86 -13.27 -5.41
N ILE A 118 -20.27 -13.48 -4.25
CA ILE A 118 -19.13 -14.37 -4.06
C ILE A 118 -19.65 -15.60 -3.32
N PHE A 119 -19.38 -16.78 -3.85
CA PHE A 119 -19.73 -18.05 -3.22
C PHE A 119 -18.51 -18.70 -2.62
N ALA A 120 -18.68 -19.27 -1.43
CA ALA A 120 -17.66 -20.06 -0.75
C ALA A 120 -18.26 -21.39 -0.32
N MET A 121 -17.55 -22.48 -0.57
CA MET A 121 -17.95 -23.81 -0.13
C MET A 121 -17.12 -24.21 1.09
N ARG A 122 -17.79 -24.65 2.15
CA ARG A 122 -17.14 -25.22 3.35
C ARG A 122 -17.51 -26.69 3.49
N SER A 123 -16.50 -27.53 3.69
CA SER A 123 -16.69 -28.94 4.07
C SER A 123 -17.02 -29.02 5.56
N LYS A 124 -18.05 -29.75 5.94
CA LYS A 124 -18.58 -29.81 7.31
C LYS A 124 -18.66 -31.24 7.83
N TYR A 125 -18.41 -31.45 9.12
CA TYR A 125 -18.64 -32.73 9.78
C TYR A 125 -20.10 -32.87 10.23
N SER A 126 -20.66 -34.07 10.07
CA SER A 126 -22.00 -34.52 10.48
C SER A 126 -23.18 -33.82 9.81
N THR A 127 -23.23 -32.48 9.85
CA THR A 127 -24.33 -31.67 9.30
C THR A 127 -23.80 -30.39 8.67
N GLN A 128 -24.63 -29.68 7.91
CA GLN A 128 -24.26 -28.39 7.31
C GLN A 128 -23.90 -27.31 8.35
N GLY A 129 -24.35 -27.46 9.61
CA GLY A 129 -24.02 -26.56 10.72
C GLY A 129 -22.82 -27.01 11.57
N GLY A 130 -22.19 -28.14 11.23
CA GLY A 130 -21.10 -28.72 12.03
C GLY A 130 -19.77 -27.97 11.94
N SER A 131 -18.74 -28.55 12.57
CA SER A 131 -17.36 -28.09 12.47
C SER A 131 -16.82 -28.24 11.04
N GLU A 132 -15.88 -27.39 10.66
CA GLU A 132 -15.31 -27.39 9.30
C GLU A 132 -14.14 -28.37 9.18
N ALA A 133 -14.17 -29.24 8.17
CA ALA A 133 -13.24 -30.36 8.06
C ALA A 133 -11.83 -29.99 7.55
N PHE A 134 -11.73 -29.02 6.63
CA PHE A 134 -10.46 -28.71 5.93
C PHE A 134 -9.78 -27.43 6.42
N PHE A 135 -10.13 -26.98 7.63
CA PHE A 135 -9.55 -25.76 8.21
C PHE A 135 -8.77 -26.07 9.48
N ASP A 136 -9.44 -26.67 10.46
CA ASP A 136 -8.81 -27.15 11.69
C ASP A 136 -8.09 -28.49 11.46
N GLU A 137 -7.35 -28.96 12.47
CA GLU A 137 -6.74 -30.29 12.43
C GLU A 137 -7.82 -31.37 12.24
N ALA A 138 -7.54 -32.35 11.37
CA ALA A 138 -8.52 -33.38 11.04
C ALA A 138 -8.73 -34.30 12.25
N ASP A 139 -9.99 -34.50 12.65
CA ASP A 139 -10.33 -35.42 13.73
C ASP A 139 -10.04 -36.88 13.32
N THR A 140 -8.92 -37.41 13.80
CA THR A 140 -8.44 -38.78 13.54
C THR A 140 -9.37 -39.86 14.07
N SER A 141 -10.26 -39.53 15.02
CA SER A 141 -11.26 -40.46 15.55
C SER A 141 -12.56 -40.47 14.76
N PHE A 142 -12.83 -39.44 13.93
CA PHE A 142 -14.14 -39.25 13.29
C PHE A 142 -14.54 -40.42 12.38
N SER A 143 -13.63 -40.89 11.52
CA SER A 143 -13.89 -42.06 10.67
C SER A 143 -13.65 -43.40 11.38
N GLY A 144 -12.96 -43.38 12.52
CA GLY A 144 -12.67 -44.55 13.35
C GLY A 144 -13.74 -44.86 14.40
N GLN A 145 -14.76 -44.01 14.52
CA GLN A 145 -15.86 -44.14 15.46
C GLN A 145 -17.21 -44.24 14.74
N ASN A 146 -18.21 -44.79 15.43
CA ASN A 146 -19.62 -44.66 15.04
C ASN A 146 -20.16 -43.26 15.41
N ALA A 147 -21.38 -42.94 14.98
CA ALA A 147 -22.05 -41.68 15.29
C ALA A 147 -22.17 -41.41 16.80
N GLY A 148 -22.39 -42.47 17.60
CA GLY A 148 -22.45 -42.39 19.06
C GLY A 148 -21.09 -42.27 19.76
N ARG A 149 -19.96 -42.38 19.03
CA ARG A 149 -18.59 -42.35 19.57
C ARG A 149 -18.40 -43.29 20.76
N SER A 150 -18.86 -44.52 20.62
CA SER A 150 -18.94 -45.51 21.70
C SER A 150 -18.04 -46.73 21.48
N LEU A 151 -17.20 -46.74 20.44
CA LEU A 151 -16.35 -47.88 20.12
C LEU A 151 -15.04 -47.80 20.91
N THR A 152 -14.94 -48.53 22.00
CA THR A 152 -13.71 -48.64 22.82
C THR A 152 -12.90 -49.90 22.50
N ALA A 153 -13.48 -50.86 21.78
CA ALA A 153 -12.77 -52.06 21.37
C ALA A 153 -11.73 -51.70 20.30
N GLY A 154 -10.45 -51.90 20.64
CA GLY A 154 -9.31 -51.56 19.79
C GLY A 154 -8.48 -50.38 20.26
N GLU A 155 -8.91 -49.66 21.32
CA GLU A 155 -8.12 -48.59 21.93
C GLU A 155 -6.83 -49.15 22.54
N SER A 156 -5.68 -48.58 22.15
CA SER A 156 -4.38 -49.08 22.62
C SER A 156 -4.02 -48.61 24.04
N ASP A 157 -4.25 -47.34 24.36
CA ASP A 157 -4.00 -46.78 25.70
C ASP A 157 -4.73 -45.42 25.89
N PRO A 158 -6.02 -45.45 26.25
CA PRO A 158 -6.82 -44.23 26.47
C PRO A 158 -6.25 -43.29 27.54
N ASN A 159 -5.57 -43.84 28.56
CA ASN A 159 -4.99 -43.03 29.64
C ASN A 159 -3.76 -42.23 29.15
N ALA A 160 -3.05 -42.77 28.17
CA ALA A 160 -2.00 -42.05 27.46
C ALA A 160 -2.54 -41.17 26.31
N GLY A 161 -3.86 -41.12 26.08
CA GLY A 161 -4.46 -40.39 24.96
C GLY A 161 -4.34 -41.11 23.61
N LEU A 162 -4.08 -42.43 23.60
CA LEU A 162 -3.93 -43.24 22.39
C LEU A 162 -5.16 -44.12 22.15
N GLY A 163 -5.91 -43.83 21.10
CA GLY A 163 -7.19 -44.50 20.83
C GLY A 163 -8.22 -44.00 21.83
N THR A 164 -8.72 -42.79 21.60
CA THR A 164 -9.79 -42.20 22.42
C THR A 164 -11.10 -42.17 21.63
N THR A 165 -12.22 -42.30 22.34
CA THR A 165 -13.56 -42.04 21.79
C THR A 165 -13.92 -40.55 21.75
N GLN A 166 -13.20 -39.70 22.48
CA GLN A 166 -13.45 -38.25 22.55
C GLN A 166 -12.92 -37.50 21.34
N ALA A 167 -13.51 -36.33 21.05
CA ALA A 167 -13.01 -35.47 19.98
C ALA A 167 -11.61 -34.99 20.34
N GLN A 168 -10.71 -34.98 19.37
CA GLN A 168 -9.31 -34.63 19.61
C GLN A 168 -9.15 -33.26 20.27
N ALA A 169 -8.19 -33.18 21.19
CA ALA A 169 -7.80 -32.04 21.98
C ALA A 169 -6.33 -31.68 21.72
N GLY A 170 -6.03 -30.40 21.87
CA GLY A 170 -4.69 -29.86 21.63
C GLY A 170 -4.42 -29.54 20.17
N THR A 171 -3.56 -28.55 19.93
CA THR A 171 -3.19 -28.08 18.58
C THR A 171 -1.68 -27.99 18.38
N ASN A 172 -0.92 -28.35 19.43
CA ASN A 172 0.53 -28.27 19.45
C ASN A 172 1.09 -29.42 20.28
N PRO A 173 1.96 -30.28 19.71
CA PRO A 173 2.57 -31.39 20.43
C PRO A 173 3.44 -30.95 21.63
N ALA A 174 3.80 -29.66 21.74
CA ALA A 174 4.45 -29.11 22.92
C ALA A 174 3.62 -29.28 24.21
N ALA A 175 2.30 -29.53 24.12
CA ALA A 175 1.46 -29.87 25.26
C ALA A 175 1.88 -31.18 25.97
N LEU A 176 2.60 -32.06 25.26
CA LEU A 176 3.15 -33.31 25.80
C LEU A 176 4.51 -33.14 26.49
N ASN A 177 5.14 -31.96 26.39
CA ASN A 177 6.42 -31.72 27.04
C ASN A 177 6.26 -31.63 28.56
N PRO A 178 7.19 -32.19 29.35
CA PRO A 178 7.06 -32.26 30.80
C PRO A 178 7.09 -30.84 31.41
N THR A 179 5.92 -30.37 31.78
CA THR A 179 5.69 -29.18 32.61
C THR A 179 4.73 -29.59 33.73
N GLY A 180 4.68 -28.86 34.85
CA GLY A 180 3.82 -29.22 36.00
C GLY A 180 2.32 -29.31 35.69
N SER A 181 1.88 -28.85 34.52
CA SER A 181 0.50 -28.92 34.02
C SER A 181 0.33 -29.80 32.77
N ALA A 182 1.36 -30.54 32.34
CA ALA A 182 1.29 -31.41 31.17
C ALA A 182 0.52 -32.71 31.48
N SER A 183 -0.38 -33.10 30.57
CA SER A 183 -1.11 -34.38 30.62
C SER A 183 -0.93 -35.10 29.29
N SER A 184 -0.76 -36.42 29.33
CA SER A 184 -0.73 -37.27 28.12
C SER A 184 -2.00 -37.14 27.29
N THR A 185 -3.13 -36.85 27.93
CA THR A 185 -4.43 -36.62 27.27
C THR A 185 -4.61 -35.21 26.72
N ALA A 186 -3.62 -34.31 26.88
CA ALA A 186 -3.70 -32.93 26.37
C ALA A 186 -3.45 -32.82 24.86
N TYR A 187 -2.94 -33.89 24.23
CA TYR A 187 -2.79 -34.04 22.78
C TYR A 187 -3.07 -35.48 22.41
N ASP A 188 -4.34 -35.81 22.19
CA ASP A 188 -4.83 -37.17 22.00
C ASP A 188 -5.04 -37.52 20.51
N VAL A 189 -5.09 -38.82 20.25
CA VAL A 189 -5.20 -39.38 18.90
C VAL A 189 -6.28 -40.46 18.86
N GLY A 190 -7.14 -40.36 17.86
CA GLY A 190 -8.12 -41.39 17.52
C GLY A 190 -7.46 -42.59 16.87
N GLN A 191 -8.12 -43.75 16.97
CA GLN A 191 -7.71 -44.98 16.30
C GLN A 191 -8.83 -45.51 15.42
N GLY A 192 -8.45 -46.38 14.48
CA GLY A 192 -9.42 -47.08 13.64
C GLY A 192 -10.26 -48.05 14.46
N MET A 193 -11.54 -48.20 14.08
CA MET A 193 -12.40 -49.24 14.61
C MET A 193 -11.91 -50.63 14.20
N THR A 194 -12.20 -51.62 15.03
CA THR A 194 -11.98 -53.04 14.69
C THR A 194 -12.92 -53.50 13.57
N THR A 195 -12.53 -54.53 12.82
CA THR A 195 -13.35 -55.10 11.74
C THR A 195 -14.74 -55.51 12.21
N ALA A 196 -14.85 -56.08 13.42
CA ALA A 196 -16.14 -56.47 13.99
C ALA A 196 -17.06 -55.25 14.21
N ASN A 197 -16.53 -54.14 14.72
CA ASN A 197 -17.31 -52.91 14.86
C ASN A 197 -17.61 -52.27 13.51
N ALA A 198 -16.68 -52.35 12.55
CA ALA A 198 -16.86 -51.86 11.18
C ALA A 198 -18.02 -52.57 10.45
N GLU A 199 -18.12 -53.89 10.60
CA GLU A 199 -19.21 -54.70 10.04
C GLU A 199 -20.54 -54.48 10.77
N ALA A 200 -20.50 -54.02 12.02
CA ALA A 200 -21.67 -53.73 12.83
C ALA A 200 -22.24 -52.31 12.64
N LEU A 201 -21.58 -51.44 11.86
CA LEU A 201 -22.15 -50.12 11.56
C LEU A 201 -23.47 -50.26 10.80
N SER A 202 -24.44 -49.49 11.23
CA SER A 202 -25.77 -49.43 10.63
C SER A 202 -26.03 -48.06 10.01
N GLY A 203 -27.23 -47.85 9.46
CA GLY A 203 -27.62 -46.55 8.90
C GLY A 203 -28.27 -45.60 9.90
N THR A 204 -28.56 -46.02 11.13
CA THR A 204 -29.43 -45.29 12.07
C THR A 204 -28.99 -45.45 13.52
N GLY A 205 -29.20 -44.41 14.35
CA GLY A 205 -28.89 -44.46 15.79
C GLY A 205 -27.39 -44.39 16.08
N ASP A 206 -26.98 -44.88 17.25
CA ASP A 206 -25.60 -44.72 17.74
C ASP A 206 -24.58 -45.50 16.90
N THR A 207 -24.97 -46.64 16.31
CA THR A 207 -24.12 -47.43 15.41
C THR A 207 -24.08 -46.88 13.97
N ALA A 208 -24.66 -45.70 13.72
CA ALA A 208 -24.66 -45.11 12.40
C ALA A 208 -23.26 -44.72 11.92
N PHE A 209 -23.06 -44.71 10.60
CA PHE A 209 -21.88 -44.11 9.98
C PHE A 209 -21.78 -42.62 10.31
N ASN A 210 -20.57 -42.16 10.61
CA ASN A 210 -20.27 -40.72 10.63
C ASN A 210 -20.35 -40.15 9.21
N GLN A 211 -20.99 -38.98 9.08
CA GLN A 211 -21.29 -38.38 7.78
C GLN A 211 -20.54 -37.07 7.59
N MET A 212 -20.31 -36.70 6.33
CA MET A 212 -19.78 -35.39 5.96
C MET A 212 -20.80 -34.64 5.13
N ALA A 213 -20.82 -33.33 5.28
CA ALA A 213 -21.68 -32.42 4.53
C ALA A 213 -20.84 -31.31 3.91
N PHE A 214 -21.48 -30.48 3.09
CA PHE A 214 -20.92 -29.20 2.67
C PHE A 214 -21.97 -28.11 2.83
N SER A 215 -21.54 -26.89 3.08
CA SER A 215 -22.38 -25.70 3.04
C SER A 215 -21.84 -24.73 1.99
N ILE A 216 -22.74 -24.04 1.28
CA ILE A 216 -22.40 -22.98 0.34
C ILE A 216 -22.84 -21.66 0.96
N GLU A 217 -21.87 -20.81 1.27
CA GLU A 217 -22.08 -19.47 1.77
C GLU A 217 -22.10 -18.48 0.59
N LYS A 218 -22.97 -17.46 0.70
CA LYS A 218 -23.01 -16.35 -0.25
C LYS A 218 -22.62 -15.06 0.45
N VAL A 219 -21.79 -14.28 -0.21
CA VAL A 219 -21.39 -12.94 0.22
C VAL A 219 -21.76 -11.95 -0.87
N THR A 220 -22.53 -10.92 -0.50
CA THR A 220 -22.94 -9.86 -1.43
C THR A 220 -21.95 -8.70 -1.39
N VAL A 221 -21.49 -8.28 -2.56
CA VAL A 221 -20.72 -7.05 -2.75
C VAL A 221 -21.63 -6.02 -3.38
N THR A 222 -21.70 -4.82 -2.83
CA THR A 222 -22.48 -3.72 -3.41
C THR A 222 -21.55 -2.59 -3.83
N ALA A 223 -21.67 -2.14 -5.09
CA ALA A 223 -20.83 -1.07 -5.61
C ALA A 223 -21.22 0.29 -5.01
N LYS A 224 -20.23 0.97 -4.42
CA LYS A 224 -20.27 2.36 -3.98
C LYS A 224 -19.70 3.26 -5.08
N SER A 225 -19.94 4.57 -4.97
CA SER A 225 -19.54 5.54 -6.01
C SER A 225 -18.59 6.59 -5.46
N ARG A 226 -17.65 7.03 -6.30
CA ARG A 226 -16.88 8.28 -6.10
C ARG A 226 -17.13 9.20 -7.28
N ALA A 227 -17.15 10.49 -7.01
CA ALA A 227 -17.28 11.51 -8.04
C ALA A 227 -16.59 12.81 -7.62
N LEU A 228 -15.86 13.42 -8.54
CA LEU A 228 -15.33 14.77 -8.39
C LEU A 228 -15.73 15.61 -9.60
N LYS A 229 -15.81 16.92 -9.40
CA LYS A 229 -16.19 17.90 -10.40
C LYS A 229 -15.28 19.11 -10.30
N ALA A 230 -14.90 19.66 -11.44
CA ALA A 230 -14.30 20.98 -11.56
C ALA A 230 -15.16 21.85 -12.47
N GLU A 231 -15.19 23.14 -12.15
CA GLU A 231 -15.72 24.18 -12.99
C GLU A 231 -14.58 25.14 -13.32
N TYR A 232 -14.53 25.63 -14.54
CA TYR A 232 -13.56 26.64 -14.94
C TYR A 232 -14.24 27.71 -15.77
N SER A 233 -13.80 28.96 -15.64
CA SER A 233 -14.32 30.06 -16.46
C SER A 233 -13.65 30.06 -17.83
N LEU A 234 -14.37 30.54 -18.84
CA LEU A 234 -13.82 30.74 -20.17
C LEU A 234 -12.69 31.78 -20.16
N GLU A 235 -12.85 32.85 -19.36
CA GLU A 235 -11.82 33.87 -19.16
C GLU A 235 -10.52 33.25 -18.62
N LEU A 236 -10.60 32.43 -17.57
CA LEU A 236 -9.42 31.75 -17.01
C LEU A 236 -8.79 30.82 -18.05
N ALA A 237 -9.59 30.09 -18.83
CA ALA A 237 -9.04 29.21 -19.86
C ALA A 237 -8.35 29.99 -21.00
N GLN A 238 -8.85 31.18 -21.34
CA GLN A 238 -8.23 32.07 -22.33
C GLN A 238 -6.92 32.66 -21.79
N ASP A 239 -6.93 33.18 -20.57
CA ASP A 239 -5.74 33.76 -19.91
C ASP A 239 -4.64 32.71 -19.74
N LEU A 240 -5.00 31.53 -19.24
CA LEU A 240 -4.07 30.44 -18.96
C LEU A 240 -3.47 29.89 -20.27
N LYS A 241 -4.25 29.87 -21.35
CA LYS A 241 -3.75 29.50 -22.69
C LYS A 241 -2.85 30.59 -23.29
N ALA A 242 -3.19 31.87 -23.11
CA ALA A 242 -2.44 32.99 -23.67
C ALA A 242 -1.08 33.19 -22.98
N ILE A 243 -1.03 33.05 -21.65
CA ILE A 243 0.18 33.29 -20.85
C ILE A 243 1.04 32.03 -20.73
N HIS A 244 0.42 30.89 -20.37
CA HIS A 244 1.16 29.66 -20.04
C HIS A 244 1.16 28.62 -21.17
N GLY A 245 0.40 28.82 -22.25
CA GLY A 245 0.27 27.84 -23.33
C GLY A 245 -0.40 26.53 -22.91
N LEU A 246 -1.02 26.48 -21.72
CA LEU A 246 -1.62 25.28 -21.17
C LEU A 246 -3.13 25.23 -21.44
N ASN A 247 -3.67 24.02 -21.54
CA ASN A 247 -5.11 23.81 -21.70
C ASN A 247 -5.73 23.52 -20.31
N ALA A 248 -6.48 24.49 -19.79
CA ALA A 248 -7.14 24.39 -18.48
C ALA A 248 -8.04 23.15 -18.34
N GLU A 249 -8.73 22.73 -19.41
CA GLU A 249 -9.57 21.52 -19.37
C GLU A 249 -8.73 20.26 -19.16
N ALA A 250 -7.64 20.11 -19.92
CA ALA A 250 -6.78 18.95 -19.83
C ALA A 250 -6.09 18.85 -18.46
N GLU A 251 -5.66 19.98 -17.91
CA GLU A 251 -5.03 20.04 -16.58
C GLU A 251 -6.00 19.66 -15.46
N LEU A 252 -7.21 20.24 -15.48
CA LEU A 252 -8.24 19.87 -14.51
C LEU A 252 -8.68 18.42 -14.68
N ALA A 253 -8.75 17.91 -15.91
CA ALA A 253 -9.09 16.52 -16.17
C ALA A 253 -8.05 15.57 -15.54
N ASN A 254 -6.76 15.88 -15.73
CA ASN A 254 -5.67 15.12 -15.15
C ASN A 254 -5.76 15.13 -13.63
N ILE A 255 -5.83 16.31 -12.98
CA ILE A 255 -5.91 16.44 -11.52
C ILE A 255 -7.05 15.60 -10.93
N LEU A 256 -8.26 15.72 -11.49
CA LEU A 256 -9.43 15.01 -10.97
C LEU A 256 -9.30 13.49 -11.12
N SER A 257 -8.81 13.03 -12.28
CA SER A 257 -8.67 11.60 -12.54
C SER A 257 -7.67 10.95 -11.61
N THR A 258 -6.55 11.63 -11.37
CA THR A 258 -5.47 11.15 -10.53
C THR A 258 -5.80 11.20 -9.06
N GLU A 259 -6.55 12.22 -8.62
CA GLU A 259 -7.00 12.32 -7.24
C GLU A 259 -7.94 11.16 -6.90
N ILE A 260 -8.92 10.86 -7.76
CA ILE A 260 -9.83 9.73 -7.53
C ILE A 260 -9.06 8.40 -7.45
N LEU A 261 -8.06 8.20 -8.31
CA LEU A 261 -7.23 6.99 -8.26
C LEU A 261 -6.39 6.91 -6.98
N ALA A 262 -5.80 8.03 -6.55
CA ALA A 262 -5.05 8.11 -5.31
C ALA A 262 -5.93 7.84 -4.08
N GLU A 263 -7.15 8.40 -4.05
CA GLU A 263 -8.14 8.15 -3.00
C GLU A 263 -8.54 6.67 -2.91
N ILE A 264 -8.83 6.02 -4.05
CA ILE A 264 -9.19 4.59 -4.09
C ILE A 264 -8.02 3.75 -3.58
N ASN A 265 -6.81 4.03 -4.06
CA ASN A 265 -5.61 3.33 -3.63
C ASN A 265 -5.42 3.45 -2.11
N ARG A 266 -5.59 4.66 -1.56
CA ARG A 266 -5.45 4.89 -0.12
C ARG A 266 -6.58 4.25 0.70
N GLU A 267 -7.79 4.19 0.17
CA GLU A 267 -8.91 3.49 0.81
C GLU A 267 -8.61 2.01 0.99
N VAL A 268 -8.11 1.33 -0.05
CA VAL A 268 -7.75 -0.10 0.02
C VAL A 268 -6.67 -0.33 1.08
N ILE A 269 -5.59 0.46 1.03
CA ILE A 269 -4.46 0.33 1.97
C ILE A 269 -4.92 0.56 3.42
N ARG A 270 -5.67 1.66 3.68
CA ARG A 270 -6.17 1.94 5.02
C ARG A 270 -7.16 0.88 5.52
N THR A 271 -7.92 0.28 4.61
CA THR A 271 -8.81 -0.83 4.95
C THR A 271 -8.00 -2.04 5.40
N ILE A 272 -6.94 -2.41 4.66
CA ILE A 272 -6.01 -3.48 5.05
C ILE A 272 -5.48 -3.23 6.46
N TYR A 273 -5.02 -2.00 6.75
CA TYR A 273 -4.50 -1.67 8.08
C TYR A 273 -5.52 -1.85 9.19
N LYS A 274 -6.80 -1.53 8.97
CA LYS A 274 -7.85 -1.68 9.97
C LYS A 274 -8.31 -3.12 10.16
N ILE A 275 -8.41 -3.90 9.08
CA ILE A 275 -8.90 -5.28 9.15
C ILE A 275 -7.83 -6.28 9.59
N ALA A 276 -6.54 -5.98 9.39
CA ALA A 276 -5.42 -6.84 9.76
C ALA A 276 -5.43 -7.17 11.26
N GLU A 277 -5.18 -8.43 11.60
CA GLU A 277 -5.01 -8.87 12.98
C GLU A 277 -3.71 -8.31 13.58
N PRO A 278 -3.62 -8.09 14.90
CA PRO A 278 -2.34 -7.81 15.53
C PRO A 278 -1.38 -9.01 15.35
N GLY A 279 -0.17 -8.75 14.87
CA GLY A 279 0.95 -9.69 14.91
C GLY A 279 1.69 -9.64 16.25
N ALA A 280 2.91 -10.16 16.31
CA ALA A 280 3.74 -10.11 17.54
C ALA A 280 2.98 -10.48 18.82
N ALA A 281 2.25 -11.61 18.77
CA ALA A 281 1.33 -12.01 19.83
C ALA A 281 1.99 -12.87 20.93
N ALA A 282 3.18 -13.42 20.68
CA ALA A 282 3.84 -14.35 21.60
C ALA A 282 5.36 -14.13 21.61
N ASN A 283 5.96 -14.24 22.79
CA ASN A 283 7.38 -13.95 23.06
C ASN A 283 7.76 -12.50 22.72
N THR A 284 6.87 -11.56 23.04
CA THR A 284 7.14 -10.11 23.09
C THR A 284 6.62 -9.57 24.42
N ALA A 285 7.19 -8.46 24.89
CA ALA A 285 6.82 -7.82 26.14
C ALA A 285 5.40 -7.26 26.08
N THR A 286 5.00 -6.72 24.93
CA THR A 286 3.64 -6.23 24.68
C THR A 286 3.08 -6.83 23.40
N ALA A 287 1.93 -7.48 23.47
CA ALA A 287 1.29 -8.08 22.31
C ALA A 287 0.90 -7.02 21.26
N GLY A 288 1.25 -7.27 19.99
CA GLY A 288 1.01 -6.32 18.89
C GLY A 288 2.12 -5.29 18.69
N GLU A 289 3.14 -5.29 19.55
CA GLU A 289 4.32 -4.43 19.46
C GLU A 289 5.58 -5.29 19.38
N PHE A 290 6.56 -4.80 18.64
CA PHE A 290 7.90 -5.36 18.61
C PHE A 290 8.89 -4.25 18.95
N ASP A 291 9.43 -4.33 20.15
CA ASP A 291 10.42 -3.41 20.67
C ASP A 291 11.83 -3.95 20.43
N LEU A 292 12.65 -3.24 19.66
CA LEU A 292 14.01 -3.70 19.34
C LEU A 292 14.96 -3.74 20.54
N ASP A 293 14.66 -3.04 21.64
CA ASP A 293 15.48 -3.03 22.85
C ASP A 293 15.10 -4.14 23.84
N ILE A 294 13.82 -4.52 23.87
CA ILE A 294 13.28 -5.46 24.85
C ILE A 294 13.05 -6.84 24.23
N ASP A 295 12.49 -6.90 23.02
CA ASP A 295 12.07 -8.15 22.38
C ASP A 295 13.17 -8.77 21.52
N SER A 296 14.27 -8.04 21.32
CA SER A 296 15.44 -8.53 20.63
C SER A 296 16.66 -8.56 21.55
N ASN A 297 17.24 -9.76 21.71
CA ASN A 297 18.44 -9.98 22.52
C ASN A 297 19.75 -9.50 21.86
N GLY A 298 19.68 -8.85 20.70
CA GLY A 298 20.85 -8.33 19.98
C GLY A 298 21.52 -7.19 20.74
N ARG A 299 22.86 -7.23 20.87
CA ARG A 299 23.62 -6.15 21.52
C ARG A 299 23.87 -5.00 20.56
N TRP A 300 24.06 -5.31 19.28
CA TRP A 300 24.29 -4.32 18.22
C TRP A 300 23.06 -4.17 17.34
N SER A 301 22.88 -3.01 16.70
CA SER A 301 21.70 -2.68 15.89
C SER A 301 21.40 -3.69 14.78
N VAL A 302 22.43 -4.22 14.11
CA VAL A 302 22.24 -5.21 13.04
C VAL A 302 21.72 -6.56 13.57
N GLU A 303 22.12 -6.96 14.77
CA GLU A 303 21.56 -8.15 15.43
C GLU A 303 20.09 -7.92 15.80
N LYS A 304 19.76 -6.70 16.26
CA LYS A 304 18.38 -6.32 16.55
C LYS A 304 17.48 -6.35 15.32
N PHE A 305 17.98 -5.89 14.17
CA PHE A 305 17.24 -5.97 12.91
C PHE A 305 17.05 -7.41 12.41
N LYS A 306 17.96 -8.34 12.73
CA LYS A 306 17.75 -9.78 12.48
C LYS A 306 16.65 -10.37 13.39
N GLY A 307 16.54 -9.89 14.62
CA GLY A 307 15.40 -10.19 15.50
C GLY A 307 14.06 -9.77 14.86
N LEU A 308 14.00 -8.57 14.28
CA LEU A 308 12.83 -8.08 13.55
C LEU A 308 12.49 -8.97 12.33
N LEU A 309 13.48 -9.40 11.54
CA LEU A 309 13.28 -10.33 10.43
C LEU A 309 12.67 -11.67 10.90
N PHE A 310 13.18 -12.21 12.00
CA PHE A 310 12.65 -13.44 12.58
C PHE A 310 11.20 -13.26 13.03
N GLN A 311 10.87 -12.12 13.63
CA GLN A 311 9.49 -11.82 14.03
C GLN A 311 8.55 -11.74 12.82
N ILE A 312 8.97 -11.10 11.72
CA ILE A 312 8.20 -11.08 10.46
C ILE A 312 7.97 -12.51 9.93
N GLU A 313 8.98 -13.38 9.97
CA GLU A 313 8.85 -14.78 9.56
C GLU A 313 7.86 -15.55 10.45
N ARG A 314 7.86 -15.30 11.78
CA ARG A 314 6.88 -15.89 12.69
C ARG A 314 5.45 -15.46 12.35
N ASP A 315 5.25 -14.18 12.07
CA ASP A 315 3.93 -13.68 11.69
C ASP A 315 3.49 -14.22 10.33
N ALA A 316 4.40 -14.33 9.35
CA ALA A 316 4.14 -14.95 8.05
C ALA A 316 3.80 -16.45 8.15
N ASN A 317 4.49 -17.18 9.03
CA ASN A 317 4.22 -18.60 9.29
C ASN A 317 2.84 -18.80 9.92
N ALA A 318 2.47 -17.97 10.88
CA ALA A 318 1.18 -18.10 11.51
C ALA A 318 0.02 -17.57 10.61
N ILE A 319 0.28 -16.74 9.60
CA ILE A 319 -0.67 -16.51 8.49
C ILE A 319 -0.87 -17.81 7.71
N ALA A 320 0.20 -18.55 7.38
CA ALA A 320 0.10 -19.84 6.67
C ALA A 320 -0.74 -20.85 7.44
N GLN A 321 -0.49 -20.99 8.73
CA GLN A 321 -1.24 -21.90 9.60
C GLN A 321 -2.73 -21.50 9.65
N ARG A 322 -3.03 -20.21 9.80
CA ARG A 322 -4.41 -19.73 9.98
C ARG A 322 -5.21 -19.65 8.69
N THR A 323 -4.58 -19.46 7.54
CA THR A 323 -5.26 -19.36 6.24
C THR A 323 -5.26 -20.68 5.48
N ARG A 324 -4.28 -21.56 5.74
CA ARG A 324 -4.02 -22.80 4.97
C ARG A 324 -3.89 -22.56 3.47
N ARG A 325 -3.43 -21.36 3.07
CA ARG A 325 -3.19 -20.99 1.66
C ARG A 325 -1.70 -20.84 1.36
N GLY A 326 -0.98 -20.14 2.22
CA GLY A 326 0.46 -19.96 2.08
C GLY A 326 1.04 -19.04 3.14
N LYS A 327 2.37 -19.01 3.24
CA LYS A 327 3.09 -18.04 4.08
C LYS A 327 2.87 -16.64 3.54
N GLY A 328 2.83 -15.65 4.45
CA GLY A 328 2.88 -14.24 4.07
C GLY A 328 3.99 -14.00 3.02
N ASN A 329 3.69 -13.24 1.98
CA ASN A 329 4.55 -13.04 0.82
C ASN A 329 4.65 -11.57 0.37
N MET A 330 3.97 -10.68 1.07
CA MET A 330 4.01 -9.24 0.86
C MET A 330 4.14 -8.54 2.20
N ILE A 331 4.87 -7.43 2.22
CA ILE A 331 5.07 -6.58 3.38
C ILE A 331 4.80 -5.15 2.95
N MET A 332 3.98 -4.43 3.71
CA MET A 332 3.84 -2.99 3.60
C MET A 332 4.36 -2.36 4.88
N CYS A 333 5.40 -1.54 4.80
CA CYS A 333 6.03 -0.94 5.96
C CYS A 333 6.36 0.53 5.72
N SER A 334 6.77 1.21 6.80
CA SER A 334 7.37 2.54 6.68
C SER A 334 8.76 2.48 6.07
N ALA A 335 9.23 3.62 5.57
CA ALA A 335 10.56 3.77 4.97
C ALA A 335 11.69 3.36 5.92
N ASP A 336 11.56 3.72 7.21
CA ASP A 336 12.57 3.42 8.21
C ASP A 336 12.67 1.91 8.46
N VAL A 337 11.52 1.21 8.53
CA VAL A 337 11.49 -0.24 8.66
C VAL A 337 12.05 -0.90 7.39
N ALA A 338 11.72 -0.39 6.20
CA ALA A 338 12.29 -0.90 4.96
C ALA A 338 13.82 -0.75 4.93
N SER A 339 14.35 0.37 5.43
CA SER A 339 15.79 0.61 5.60
C SER A 339 16.42 -0.31 6.63
N ALA A 340 15.76 -0.56 7.77
CA ALA A 340 16.24 -1.54 8.75
C ALA A 340 16.33 -2.94 8.14
N LEU A 341 15.38 -3.32 7.28
CA LEU A 341 15.35 -4.61 6.60
C LEU A 341 16.47 -4.77 5.56
N THR A 342 16.84 -3.71 4.83
CA THR A 342 18.02 -3.77 3.93
C THR A 342 19.29 -3.99 4.74
N MET A 343 19.49 -3.21 5.79
CA MET A 343 20.68 -3.27 6.63
C MET A 343 20.81 -4.61 7.38
N ALA A 344 19.69 -5.24 7.72
CA ALA A 344 19.67 -6.60 8.26
C ALA A 344 20.18 -7.66 7.27
N GLY A 345 19.96 -7.45 5.96
CA GLY A 345 20.31 -8.37 4.88
C GLY A 345 21.74 -8.26 4.35
N VAL A 346 22.44 -7.15 4.62
CA VAL A 346 23.80 -6.87 4.09
C VAL A 346 24.89 -7.81 4.66
N LEU A 347 24.66 -8.48 5.79
CA LEU A 347 25.64 -9.38 6.43
C LEU A 347 25.51 -10.87 6.05
N ASP A 348 24.71 -11.22 5.03
CA ASP A 348 24.71 -12.59 4.53
C ASP A 348 26.01 -12.84 3.71
N TYR A 349 26.94 -13.61 4.27
CA TYR A 349 28.30 -13.82 3.73
C TYR A 349 28.36 -14.66 2.43
N THR A 350 27.22 -14.87 1.75
CA THR A 350 27.17 -15.57 0.46
C THR A 350 26.77 -14.60 -0.66
N PRO A 351 27.59 -14.40 -1.70
CA PRO A 351 27.42 -13.31 -2.68
C PRO A 351 26.28 -13.52 -3.70
N ALA A 352 25.36 -14.47 -3.50
CA ALA A 352 24.46 -14.91 -4.55
C ALA A 352 23.07 -14.24 -4.57
N LEU A 353 22.61 -13.63 -3.47
CA LEU A 353 21.29 -12.96 -3.43
C LEU A 353 21.39 -11.59 -2.73
N ASN A 354 21.88 -10.59 -3.48
CA ASN A 354 21.88 -9.20 -3.02
C ASN A 354 20.44 -8.72 -2.76
N ALA A 355 20.07 -8.58 -1.49
CA ALA A 355 18.83 -7.94 -1.04
C ALA A 355 18.92 -6.41 -1.17
N ASN A 356 19.13 -5.90 -2.39
CA ASN A 356 19.21 -4.46 -2.64
C ASN A 356 17.78 -3.89 -2.75
N LEU A 357 17.13 -3.57 -1.62
CA LEU A 357 15.87 -2.82 -1.67
C LEU A 357 16.18 -1.36 -1.96
N ASN A 358 15.53 -0.78 -2.96
CA ASN A 358 15.60 0.64 -3.24
C ASN A 358 14.60 1.37 -2.32
N VAL A 359 15.10 1.90 -1.20
CA VAL A 359 14.26 2.59 -0.22
C VAL A 359 14.21 4.07 -0.56
N ASP A 360 13.13 4.49 -1.22
CA ASP A 360 12.84 5.88 -1.54
C ASP A 360 11.33 6.13 -1.55
N ASP A 361 10.87 7.01 -0.67
CA ASP A 361 9.47 7.40 -0.52
C ASP A 361 8.91 8.21 -1.70
N THR A 362 9.79 8.82 -2.50
CA THR A 362 9.42 9.73 -3.58
C THR A 362 9.34 9.04 -4.95
N GLY A 363 10.22 8.08 -5.21
CA GLY A 363 10.39 7.47 -6.52
C GLY A 363 9.65 6.15 -6.73
N ASN A 364 9.77 5.18 -5.81
CA ASN A 364 9.19 3.85 -6.00
C ASN A 364 8.64 3.26 -4.70
N THR A 365 7.32 3.02 -4.69
CA THR A 365 6.64 2.37 -3.57
C THR A 365 6.91 0.87 -3.50
N PHE A 366 7.43 0.24 -4.56
CA PHE A 366 7.98 -1.11 -4.50
C PHE A 366 9.48 -1.05 -4.22
N ALA A 367 9.87 -1.46 -3.01
CA ALA A 367 11.27 -1.41 -2.58
C ALA A 367 12.08 -2.57 -3.17
N GLY A 368 11.48 -3.75 -3.33
CA GLY A 368 12.13 -4.94 -3.88
C GLY A 368 11.66 -6.24 -3.25
N ILE A 369 12.42 -7.32 -3.48
CA ILE A 369 12.14 -8.64 -2.92
C ILE A 369 13.16 -8.96 -1.83
N LEU A 370 12.70 -9.06 -0.59
CA LEU A 370 13.51 -9.44 0.56
C LEU A 370 13.66 -10.98 0.59
N GLN A 371 14.90 -11.45 0.66
CA GLN A 371 15.28 -12.87 0.72
C GLN A 371 14.65 -13.73 -0.40
N GLY A 372 14.37 -13.14 -1.57
CA GLY A 372 13.70 -13.83 -2.68
C GLY A 372 12.26 -14.28 -2.39
N LYS A 373 11.67 -13.89 -1.25
CA LYS A 373 10.39 -14.41 -0.75
C LYS A 373 9.33 -13.34 -0.52
N TYR A 374 9.71 -12.21 0.08
CA TYR A 374 8.76 -11.17 0.46
C TYR A 374 8.84 -9.98 -0.49
N ARG A 375 7.72 -9.62 -1.11
CA ARG A 375 7.61 -8.35 -1.86
C ARG A 375 7.42 -7.22 -0.85
N VAL A 376 8.39 -6.32 -0.75
CA VAL A 376 8.38 -5.20 0.19
C VAL A 376 7.88 -3.94 -0.52
N TYR A 377 6.85 -3.34 0.07
CA TYR A 377 6.25 -2.09 -0.36
C TYR A 377 6.39 -1.05 0.74
N ILE A 378 6.65 0.19 0.33
CA ILE A 378 6.78 1.36 1.22
C ILE A 378 5.48 2.15 1.14
N ASP A 379 4.93 2.52 2.30
CA ASP A 379 3.84 3.50 2.37
C ASP A 379 4.43 4.91 2.34
N PRO A 380 4.30 5.68 1.23
CA PRO A 380 4.88 7.03 1.14
C PRO A 380 4.20 8.03 2.10
N TYR A 381 3.08 7.65 2.72
CA TYR A 381 2.36 8.44 3.70
C TYR A 381 2.57 7.95 5.15
N SER A 382 3.54 7.07 5.41
CA SER A 382 3.94 6.77 6.79
C SER A 382 4.69 7.96 7.39
N ALA A 383 4.50 8.21 8.68
CA ALA A 383 5.26 9.23 9.39
C ALA A 383 6.67 8.70 9.66
N ASN A 384 7.63 9.03 8.79
CA ASN A 384 9.03 8.56 8.87
C ASN A 384 9.87 9.30 9.95
N VAL A 385 9.26 10.17 10.74
CA VAL A 385 9.88 10.84 11.90
C VAL A 385 8.97 10.68 13.12
N ALA A 386 8.49 9.46 13.33
CA ALA A 386 7.69 9.09 14.49
C ALA A 386 8.39 7.97 15.27
N ALA A 387 8.26 8.01 16.60
CA ALA A 387 8.81 6.97 17.48
C ALA A 387 8.19 5.59 17.23
N ASN A 388 6.95 5.55 16.73
CA ASN A 388 6.23 4.33 16.40
C ASN A 388 6.21 4.14 14.88
N GLN A 389 6.94 3.14 14.43
CA GLN A 389 6.95 2.67 13.06
C GLN A 389 6.05 1.44 12.94
N TYR A 390 5.84 0.93 11.73
CA TYR A 390 4.99 -0.25 11.55
C TYR A 390 5.38 -1.09 10.34
N TYR A 391 4.97 -2.36 10.40
CA TYR A 391 4.86 -3.20 9.23
C TYR A 391 3.53 -3.94 9.24
N VAL A 392 3.06 -4.27 8.03
CA VAL A 392 1.92 -5.14 7.79
C VAL A 392 2.38 -6.25 6.85
N VAL A 393 2.41 -7.47 7.34
CA VAL A 393 2.67 -8.66 6.51
C VAL A 393 1.35 -9.23 6.03
N GLY A 394 1.28 -9.56 4.75
CA GLY A 394 0.09 -10.09 4.10
C GLY A 394 0.38 -11.32 3.25
N TYR A 395 -0.67 -12.08 2.96
CA TYR A 395 -0.65 -13.14 1.96
C TYR A 395 -1.59 -12.81 0.80
N LYS A 396 -1.08 -12.96 -0.42
CA LYS A 396 -1.85 -12.96 -1.67
C LYS A 396 -1.33 -14.06 -2.59
N GLY A 397 -2.19 -15.00 -2.98
CA GLY A 397 -1.87 -16.06 -3.92
C GLY A 397 -1.69 -15.56 -5.35
N THR A 398 -1.32 -16.48 -6.24
CA THR A 398 -1.21 -16.20 -7.69
C THR A 398 -2.57 -15.95 -8.34
N SER A 399 -3.63 -16.51 -7.75
CA SER A 399 -5.00 -16.33 -8.18
C SER A 399 -5.62 -15.07 -7.56
N PRO A 400 -6.37 -14.25 -8.31
CA PRO A 400 -7.09 -13.09 -7.77
C PRO A 400 -8.15 -13.46 -6.72
N TYR A 401 -8.57 -14.72 -6.67
CA TYR A 401 -9.51 -15.26 -5.68
C TYR A 401 -8.85 -15.59 -4.33
N ASP A 402 -7.52 -15.63 -4.29
CA ASP A 402 -6.75 -15.99 -3.11
C ASP A 402 -6.10 -14.75 -2.49
N ALA A 403 -6.94 -13.86 -1.97
CA ALA A 403 -6.53 -12.66 -1.26
C ALA A 403 -7.45 -12.44 -0.05
N GLY A 404 -6.96 -11.76 0.99
CA GLY A 404 -7.79 -11.46 2.17
C GLY A 404 -8.86 -10.40 1.94
N LEU A 405 -8.65 -9.51 0.96
CA LEU A 405 -9.54 -8.41 0.61
C LEU A 405 -9.73 -8.40 -0.90
N PHE A 406 -10.97 -8.19 -1.36
CA PHE A 406 -11.29 -8.01 -2.77
C PHE A 406 -11.68 -6.57 -3.06
N TYR A 407 -11.04 -5.99 -4.07
CA TYR A 407 -11.43 -4.76 -4.73
C TYR A 407 -12.20 -5.11 -6.00
N CYS A 408 -13.46 -4.69 -6.07
CA CYS A 408 -14.37 -5.09 -7.13
C CYS A 408 -14.82 -3.89 -7.98
N PRO A 409 -14.07 -3.52 -9.05
CA PRO A 409 -14.46 -2.42 -9.91
C PRO A 409 -15.70 -2.77 -10.72
N TYR A 410 -16.64 -1.82 -10.86
CA TYR A 410 -17.86 -1.99 -11.65
C TYR A 410 -17.90 -1.03 -12.84
N VAL A 411 -17.87 0.28 -12.57
CA VAL A 411 -17.82 1.31 -13.62
C VAL A 411 -16.45 1.98 -13.54
N PRO A 412 -15.64 1.92 -14.62
CA PRO A 412 -14.35 2.59 -14.65
C PRO A 412 -14.53 4.11 -14.57
N LEU A 413 -13.44 4.84 -14.46
CA LEU A 413 -13.48 6.30 -14.39
C LEU A 413 -14.09 6.89 -15.67
N GLN A 414 -15.34 7.37 -15.60
CA GLN A 414 -16.05 7.97 -16.71
C GLN A 414 -15.95 9.49 -16.64
N MET A 415 -15.48 10.10 -17.71
CA MET A 415 -15.46 11.55 -17.89
C MET A 415 -16.85 12.01 -18.36
N VAL A 416 -17.39 13.03 -17.69
CA VAL A 416 -18.64 13.70 -18.06
C VAL A 416 -18.34 15.17 -18.27
N ARG A 417 -18.81 15.70 -19.39
CA ARG A 417 -18.74 17.13 -19.70
C ARG A 417 -20.15 17.72 -19.65
N ALA A 418 -20.26 18.94 -19.14
CA ALA A 418 -21.49 19.70 -19.14
C ALA A 418 -21.18 21.19 -19.27
N VAL A 419 -22.17 21.97 -19.69
CA VAL A 419 -22.13 23.43 -19.65
C VAL A 419 -23.25 23.87 -18.72
N GLY A 420 -22.96 24.74 -17.74
CA GLY A 420 -23.99 25.22 -16.82
C GLY A 420 -24.98 26.13 -17.54
N GLU A 421 -26.29 25.87 -17.46
CA GLU A 421 -27.29 26.66 -18.20
C GLU A 421 -27.35 28.12 -17.76
N ASN A 422 -27.05 28.41 -16.49
CA ASN A 422 -27.17 29.74 -15.92
C ASN A 422 -25.98 30.67 -16.24
N THR A 423 -24.78 30.10 -16.39
CA THR A 423 -23.54 30.88 -16.54
C THR A 423 -22.81 30.57 -17.84
N PHE A 424 -23.26 29.57 -18.60
CA PHE A 424 -22.59 29.02 -19.78
C PHE A 424 -21.12 28.64 -19.56
N GLN A 425 -20.71 28.44 -18.30
CA GLN A 425 -19.36 28.03 -17.96
C GLN A 425 -19.20 26.51 -18.13
N PRO A 426 -18.06 26.05 -18.69
CA PRO A 426 -17.75 24.64 -18.80
C PRO A 426 -17.59 23.95 -17.43
N LYS A 427 -18.06 22.70 -17.37
CA LYS A 427 -17.97 21.83 -16.20
C LYS A 427 -17.49 20.47 -16.64
N ILE A 428 -16.51 19.94 -15.92
CA ILE A 428 -15.99 18.59 -16.09
C ILE A 428 -16.20 17.82 -14.80
N GLY A 429 -16.57 16.55 -14.91
CA GLY A 429 -16.66 15.66 -13.77
C GLY A 429 -16.21 14.26 -14.12
N PHE A 430 -15.75 13.55 -13.10
CA PHE A 430 -15.47 12.13 -13.19
C PHE A 430 -16.34 11.37 -12.21
N LYS A 431 -16.80 10.19 -12.62
CA LYS A 431 -17.54 9.26 -11.76
C LYS A 431 -16.98 7.86 -11.92
N THR A 432 -16.94 7.11 -10.84
CA THR A 432 -16.53 5.70 -10.81
C THR A 432 -17.36 4.93 -9.81
N ARG A 433 -17.51 3.61 -10.01
CA ARG A 433 -18.23 2.73 -9.09
C ARG A 433 -17.44 1.46 -8.83
N TYR A 434 -17.30 1.10 -7.57
CA TYR A 434 -16.59 -0.12 -7.14
C TYR A 434 -17.09 -0.58 -5.77
N GLY A 435 -16.90 -1.86 -5.46
CA GLY A 435 -17.16 -2.44 -4.14
C GLY A 435 -15.87 -2.92 -3.49
N MET A 436 -15.89 -3.08 -2.16
CA MET A 436 -14.85 -3.77 -1.43
C MET A 436 -15.49 -4.74 -0.45
N VAL A 437 -14.88 -5.92 -0.30
CA VAL A 437 -15.39 -6.98 0.55
C VAL A 437 -14.25 -7.82 1.10
N ALA A 438 -14.37 -8.29 2.33
CA ALA A 438 -13.43 -9.28 2.86
C ALA A 438 -13.68 -10.65 2.20
N ASN A 439 -12.62 -11.45 2.08
CA ASN A 439 -12.75 -12.84 1.65
C ASN A 439 -13.70 -13.60 2.59
N PRO A 440 -14.62 -14.45 2.10
CA PRO A 440 -15.48 -15.28 2.95
C PRO A 440 -14.73 -16.12 3.99
N PHE A 441 -13.49 -16.53 3.69
CA PHE A 441 -12.61 -17.29 4.59
C PHE A 441 -11.73 -16.41 5.49
N ALA A 442 -11.83 -15.07 5.41
CA ALA A 442 -10.95 -14.15 6.14
C ALA A 442 -11.06 -14.29 7.67
N GLU A 443 -12.25 -14.58 8.20
CA GLU A 443 -12.52 -14.74 9.64
C GLU A 443 -12.23 -16.19 10.15
N GLY A 444 -11.77 -17.10 9.28
CA GLY A 444 -11.55 -18.52 9.58
C GLY A 444 -12.83 -19.34 9.55
N THR A 445 -13.11 -20.09 10.63
CA THR A 445 -14.28 -21.00 10.76
C THR A 445 -15.62 -20.28 10.91
N THR A 446 -15.62 -19.01 11.31
CA THR A 446 -16.83 -18.19 11.35
C THR A 446 -17.29 -17.87 9.92
N ALA A 447 -18.57 -18.09 9.64
CA ALA A 447 -19.17 -17.72 8.36
C ALA A 447 -18.96 -16.20 8.11
N GLY A 448 -18.14 -15.89 7.11
CA GLY A 448 -17.75 -14.52 6.80
C GLY A 448 -18.86 -13.82 6.04
N ALA A 449 -19.53 -12.83 6.65
CA ALA A 449 -20.56 -12.03 5.99
C ALA A 449 -20.00 -11.02 4.95
N GLY A 450 -18.72 -11.15 4.56
CA GLY A 450 -18.00 -10.18 3.72
C GLY A 450 -17.73 -8.82 4.39
N ARG A 451 -18.06 -8.68 5.68
CA ARG A 451 -17.91 -7.42 6.41
C ARG A 451 -16.44 -7.05 6.61
N LEU A 452 -16.16 -5.75 6.52
CA LEU A 452 -14.86 -5.20 6.86
C LEU A 452 -14.82 -4.94 8.37
N ARG A 453 -14.47 -5.95 9.15
CA ARG A 453 -14.37 -5.86 10.62
C ARG A 453 -12.92 -5.63 11.06
N VAL A 454 -12.75 -4.78 12.07
CA VAL A 454 -11.43 -4.48 12.66
C VAL A 454 -10.80 -5.73 13.25
N ASN A 455 -9.50 -5.94 13.02
CA ASN A 455 -8.68 -7.03 13.58
C ASN A 455 -9.27 -8.44 13.36
N SER A 456 -9.81 -8.71 12.18
CA SER A 456 -10.52 -9.97 11.90
C SER A 456 -9.95 -10.75 10.73
N ASN A 457 -9.13 -10.11 9.89
CA ASN A 457 -8.65 -10.72 8.67
C ASN A 457 -7.34 -11.46 8.90
N ARG A 458 -7.40 -12.80 8.86
CA ARG A 458 -6.25 -13.69 9.10
C ARG A 458 -5.19 -13.67 7.99
N TYR A 459 -5.48 -13.07 6.83
CA TYR A 459 -4.54 -12.92 5.72
C TYR A 459 -3.52 -11.80 5.93
N TYR A 460 -3.80 -10.88 6.87
CA TYR A 460 -2.94 -9.72 7.14
C TYR A 460 -2.65 -9.62 8.62
N ARG A 461 -1.40 -9.30 8.96
CA ARG A 461 -0.99 -8.99 10.32
C ARG A 461 -0.23 -7.70 10.39
N ARG A 462 -0.58 -6.87 11.36
CA ARG A 462 0.08 -5.59 11.61
C ARG A 462 0.80 -5.59 12.94
N VAL A 463 1.97 -4.97 12.98
CA VAL A 463 2.78 -4.83 14.19
C VAL A 463 3.33 -3.43 14.24
N THR A 464 3.30 -2.84 15.43
CA THR A 464 4.01 -1.60 15.73
C THR A 464 5.46 -1.92 16.04
N VAL A 465 6.39 -1.23 15.40
CA VAL A 465 7.83 -1.34 15.65
C VAL A 465 8.28 -0.13 16.46
N LYS A 466 8.96 -0.38 17.59
CA LYS A 466 9.47 0.65 18.50
C LYS A 466 10.99 0.60 18.61
N ASN A 467 11.60 1.74 18.93
CA ASN A 467 13.04 1.88 19.19
C ASN A 467 13.89 1.40 18.02
N LEU A 468 13.54 1.85 16.81
CA LEU A 468 14.32 1.54 15.60
C LEU A 468 15.71 2.23 15.60
N MET A 469 15.93 3.18 16.50
CA MET A 469 17.20 3.87 16.79
C MET A 469 17.38 4.09 18.29
#